data_AF-A0A562IBL5-F1
#
_entry.id   AF-A0A562IBL5-F1
#
_cell.length_a   1.000
_cell.length_b   1.000
_cell.length_c   1.000
_cell.angle_alpha   90.00
_cell.angle_beta   90.00
_cell.angle_gamma   90.00
#
_symmetry.space_group_name_H-M   'P 1'
#
loop_
_entity.id
_entity.type
_entity.pdbx_description
1 polymer ?
#
loop_
_entity_poly.entity_id
_entity_poly.type
_entity_poly.pdbx_seq_one_letter_code
_entity_poly.pdbx_strand_id
1 'polypeptide(L)' 'MNDDQERTILAVHIRGLDGMCTGCRAWWGRLNPYPCWQVDWATSRRARTIMARYLGLQA' A
#
# COMPACT_ATOMS: atom_id res chain seq x y z
N MET A 1 10.34 2.02 11.46
CA MET A 1 10.74 1.16 10.32
C MET A 1 9.56 0.69 9.46
N ASN A 2 8.32 0.57 9.99
CA ASN A 2 7.19 0.06 9.20
C ASN A 2 6.50 1.12 8.31
N ASP A 3 6.36 2.35 8.80
CA ASP A 3 5.71 3.46 8.06
C ASP A 3 6.41 3.79 6.72
N ASP A 4 7.71 3.50 6.59
CA ASP A 4 8.45 3.74 5.36
C ASP A 4 8.16 2.66 4.30
N GLN A 5 7.87 1.43 4.71
CA GLN A 5 7.46 0.36 3.81
C GLN A 5 6.06 0.63 3.24
N GLU A 6 5.09 0.98 4.10
CA GLU A 6 3.74 1.36 3.66
C GLU A 6 3.78 2.52 2.66
N ARG A 7 4.57 3.56 2.96
CA ARG A 7 4.75 4.71 2.07
C ARG A 7 5.38 4.33 0.74
N THR A 8 6.43 3.51 0.75
CA THR A 8 7.10 3.06 -0.49
C THR A 8 6.16 2.23 -1.35
N ILE A 9 5.41 1.30 -0.74
CA ILE A 9 4.41 0.50 -1.45
C ILE A 9 3.35 1.41 -2.09
N LEU A 10 2.76 2.35 -1.35
CA LEU A 10 1.72 3.23 -1.89
C LEU A 10 2.24 4.21 -2.94
N ALA A 11 3.52 4.57 -2.90
CA ALA A 11 4.13 5.45 -3.90
C ALA A 11 4.37 4.74 -5.24
N VAL A 12 4.70 3.44 -5.22
CA VAL A 12 5.08 2.69 -6.42
C VAL A 12 3.93 1.86 -6.98
N HIS A 13 3.04 1.37 -6.13
CA HIS A 13 1.92 0.54 -6.54
C HIS A 13 0.70 1.43 -6.85
N ILE A 14 0.72 2.09 -8.00
CA ILE A 14 -0.39 2.94 -8.47
C ILE A 14 -1.17 2.29 -9.62
N ARG A 15 -2.41 2.75 -9.83
CA ARG A 15 -3.28 2.33 -10.94
C ARG A 15 -2.69 2.80 -12.28
N GLY A 16 -2.34 1.87 -13.15
CA GLY A 16 -2.01 2.13 -14.55
C GLY A 16 -3.25 2.40 -15.39
N LEU A 17 -3.06 2.93 -16.60
CA LEU A 17 -4.15 3.21 -17.55
C LEU A 17 -4.94 1.95 -17.97
N ASP A 18 -4.29 0.79 -17.90
CA ASP A 18 -4.85 -0.53 -18.15
C ASP A 18 -5.58 -1.12 -16.93
N GLY A 19 -5.72 -0.36 -15.84
CA GLY A 19 -6.30 -0.83 -14.58
C GLY A 19 -5.40 -1.76 -13.79
N MET A 20 -4.16 -1.98 -14.24
CA MET A 20 -3.20 -2.88 -13.58
C MET A 20 -2.31 -2.12 -12.60
N CYS A 21 -1.75 -2.85 -11.64
CA CYS A 21 -0.80 -2.31 -10.68
C CYS A 21 0.57 -2.12 -11.33
N THR A 22 0.99 -0.86 -11.46
CA THR A 22 2.30 -0.48 -12.03
C THR A 22 3.47 -1.02 -11.20
N GLY A 23 3.39 -0.96 -9.87
CA GLY A 23 4.42 -1.49 -8.97
C GLY A 23 4.63 -3.01 -9.10
N CYS A 24 3.53 -3.78 -9.22
CA CYS A 24 3.64 -5.22 -9.44
C CYS A 24 4.36 -5.58 -10.75
N ARG A 25 4.11 -4.79 -11.80
CA ARG A 25 4.79 -4.94 -13.09
C ARG A 25 6.26 -4.51 -12.99
N ALA A 26 6.54 -3.37 -12.38
CA ALA A 26 7.88 -2.80 -12.32
C ALA A 26 8.86 -3.64 -11.48
N TRP A 27 8.42 -4.23 -10.38
CA TRP A 27 9.32 -4.94 -9.46
C TRP A 27 9.41 -6.44 -9.70
N TRP A 28 8.30 -7.08 -10.12
CA TRP A 28 8.26 -8.54 -10.29
C TRP A 28 7.82 -8.99 -11.68
N GLY A 29 7.57 -8.06 -12.62
CA GLY A 29 7.06 -8.42 -13.93
C GLY A 29 5.65 -9.03 -13.91
N ARG A 30 4.88 -8.84 -12.82
CA ARG A 30 3.56 -9.46 -12.65
C ARG A 30 2.43 -8.52 -13.05
N LEU A 31 1.49 -9.05 -13.83
CA LEU A 31 0.24 -8.38 -14.16
C LEU A 31 -0.81 -8.69 -13.10
N ASN A 32 -1.01 -7.76 -12.16
CA ASN A 32 -2.09 -7.81 -11.17
C ASN A 32 -3.04 -6.62 -11.35
N PRO A 33 -4.36 -6.80 -11.19
CA PRO A 33 -5.29 -5.67 -11.13
C PRO A 33 -4.94 -4.70 -10.00
N TYR A 34 -5.26 -3.42 -10.18
CA TYR A 34 -5.24 -2.44 -9.09
C TYR A 34 -6.63 -2.33 -8.43
N PRO A 35 -6.72 -2.35 -7.09
CA PRO A 35 -5.61 -2.48 -6.13
C PRO A 35 -5.07 -3.91 -6.06
N CYS A 36 -3.76 -4.04 -5.82
CA CYS A 36 -3.12 -5.33 -5.53
C CYS A 36 -3.00 -5.55 -4.02
N TRP A 37 -2.79 -6.80 -3.59
CA TRP A 37 -2.73 -7.15 -2.16
C TRP A 37 -1.73 -6.31 -1.33
N GLN A 38 -0.66 -5.79 -1.94
CA GLN A 38 0.30 -4.92 -1.24
C GLN A 38 -0.27 -3.53 -0.95
N VAL A 39 -1.08 -2.99 -1.87
CA VAL A 39 -1.83 -1.75 -1.66
C VAL A 39 -2.86 -1.95 -0.56
N ASP A 40 -3.57 -3.07 -0.56
CA ASP A 40 -4.55 -3.40 0.48
C ASP A 40 -3.88 -3.55 1.85
N TRP A 41 -2.75 -4.24 1.91
CA TRP A 41 -1.93 -4.37 3.11
C TRP A 41 -1.48 -3.00 3.64
N ALA A 42 -0.87 -2.16 2.78
CA ALA A 42 -0.34 -0.86 3.18
C ALA A 42 -1.47 0.08 3.64
N THR A 43 -2.59 0.10 2.93
CA THR A 43 -3.77 0.92 3.28
C THR A 43 -4.38 0.47 4.60
N SER A 44 -4.56 -0.84 4.79
CA SER A 44 -5.10 -1.40 6.03
C SER A 44 -4.23 -1.06 7.23
N ARG A 45 -2.91 -1.10 7.05
CA ARG A 45 -1.95 -0.82 8.12
C ARG A 45 -1.92 0.67 8.47
N ARG A 46 -1.93 1.55 7.46
CA ARG A 46 -2.04 3.00 7.65
C ARG A 46 -3.36 3.38 8.34
N ALA A 47 -4.47 2.74 7.97
CA ALA A 47 -5.76 2.94 8.64
C ALA A 47 -5.69 2.55 10.12
N ARG A 48 -5.11 1.39 10.46
CA ARG A 48 -4.92 0.98 11.86
C ARG A 48 -4.03 1.94 12.64
N THR A 49 -2.94 2.43 12.04
CA THR A 49 -2.06 3.42 12.66
C THR A 49 -2.80 4.73 12.95
N ILE A 50 -3.58 5.24 12.00
CA ILE A 50 -4.40 6.45 12.18
C ILE A 50 -5.45 6.22 13.27
N MET A 51 -6.13 5.07 13.25
CA MET A 51 -7.12 4.72 14.27
C MET A 51 -6.50 4.61 15.66
N ALA A 52 -5.33 3.98 15.79
CA ALA A 52 -4.62 3.88 17.07
C ALA A 52 -4.22 5.26 17.62
N ARG A 53 -3.79 6.19 16.76
CA ARG A 53 -3.52 7.59 17.14
C ARG A 53 -4.78 8.28 17.65
N TYR A 54 -5.88 8.15 16.92
CA TYR A 54 -7.14 8.79 17.27
C TYR A 54 -7.70 8.28 18.60
N LEU A 55 -7.52 6.98 18.86
CA LEU A 55 -7.98 6.33 20.10
C LEU A 55 -6.99 6.46 21.27
N GLY A 56 -5.84 7.11 21.09
CA GLY A 56 -4.81 7.22 22.13
C GLY A 56 -4.15 5.88 22.51
N LEU A 57 -4.20 4.89 21.61
CA LEU A 57 -3.67 3.53 21.80
C LEU A 57 -2.20 3.38 21.37
N GLN A 58 -1.53 4.47 20.96
CA GLN A 58 -0.09 4.48 20.69
C GLN A 58 0.65 4.96 21.95
N ALA A 59 1.49 4.08 22.51
CA ALA A 59 2.52 4.41 23.51
C ALA A 59 3.82 4.84 22.83
#